data_AF-A0A8C4HYX3-F1
#
_entry.id   AF-A0A8C4HYX3-F1
#
_cell.length_a   1.000
_cell.length_b   1.000
_cell.length_c   1.000
_cell.angle_alpha   90.00
_cell.angle_beta   90.00
_cell.angle_gamma   90.00
#
_symmetry.space_group_name_H-M   'P 1'
#
loop_
_entity.id
_entity.type
_entity.pdbx_description
1 polymer ?
#
loop_
_entity_poly.entity_id
_entity_poly.type
_entity_poly.pdbx_seq_one_letter_code
_entity_poly.pdbx_strand_id
1 'polypeptide(L)'
;MQFCLMCSDGVFTFVQILSNTCSPQCIYSYCSFCSSCVHTTVRSNVMAFGLCFCLHTQGYHLLQLCAMRSSSLLLLSFLVGVCDIQGALGFRICAFNLHHFGDSKSKKSDVMQTLTRIIARCDVCLLQEVRDSKEKALPQLLDSLNRTGAVTVTGEYQYPDDLPGDVDAFSREPFVVRFKAPKTVIKEFVLIPQHTTPTNTTKELDALYDVLQRVRKMWKTENVMLLGDFNADCGYLAKKNRKHVRLITERNLYWLIPDKTDTTVRAATSCAYDRIVVHGESFDRAIVPSSAKPFNFQMEYQLTEEQALEVSDHYPVEVLLKDLPKVTSNGASSLTLTGTQETANQKTTQSKFLSLFVASHLALQMLTQ
;
A
#
# COMPACT_ATOMS: atom_id res chain seq x y z
N MET A 1 -17.71 12.38 2.86
CA MET A 1 -16.30 11.99 3.07
C MET A 1 -15.84 11.25 1.82
N GLN A 2 -14.94 11.81 1.01
CA GLN A 2 -14.69 11.32 -0.36
C GLN A 2 -13.28 10.74 -0.57
N PHE A 3 -12.36 11.01 0.37
CA PHE A 3 -11.02 10.44 0.41
C PHE A 3 -10.69 10.01 1.85
N CYS A 4 -10.05 8.86 2.00
CA CYS A 4 -9.42 8.45 3.25
C CYS A 4 -7.98 8.03 2.95
N LEU A 5 -7.02 8.70 3.57
CA LEU A 5 -5.62 8.28 3.55
C LEU A 5 -5.35 7.50 4.82
N MET A 6 -5.08 6.22 4.66
CA MET A 6 -4.78 5.33 5.77
C MET A 6 -3.28 5.32 6.03
N CYS A 7 -2.89 5.70 7.25
CA CYS A 7 -1.53 5.63 7.75
C CYS A 7 -1.45 4.98 9.12
N SER A 8 -0.28 4.44 9.39
CA SER A 8 -0.06 3.43 10.42
C SER A 8 0.02 4.00 11.85
N ASP A 9 0.19 5.32 12.04
CA ASP A 9 0.47 5.92 13.36
C ASP A 9 -0.78 6.22 14.22
N GLY A 10 -1.99 5.88 13.77
CA GLY A 10 -3.22 6.28 14.49
C GLY A 10 -3.42 7.81 14.54
N VAL A 11 -2.55 8.59 13.90
CA VAL A 11 -2.79 9.98 13.53
C VAL A 11 -3.70 9.94 12.31
N PHE A 12 -4.98 10.01 12.59
CA PHE A 12 -6.01 10.09 11.59
C PHE A 12 -5.96 11.47 10.93
N THR A 13 -5.59 11.52 9.66
CA THR A 13 -5.96 12.65 8.82
C THR A 13 -7.34 12.36 8.25
N PHE A 14 -8.38 12.71 8.99
CA PHE A 14 -9.75 12.72 8.48
C PHE A 14 -9.97 14.01 7.69
N VAL A 15 -10.35 13.89 6.41
CA VAL A 15 -11.00 14.99 5.71
C VAL A 15 -12.44 14.61 5.45
N GLN A 16 -13.27 15.01 6.41
CA GLN A 16 -14.68 15.16 6.17
C GLN A 16 -14.86 16.38 5.26
N ILE A 17 -14.95 16.15 3.95
CA ILE A 17 -15.52 17.15 3.04
C ILE A 17 -17.00 17.25 3.42
N LEU A 18 -17.31 18.18 4.32
CA LEU A 18 -18.67 18.61 4.60
C LEU A 18 -19.12 19.42 3.39
N SER A 19 -19.98 18.85 2.55
CA SER A 19 -20.90 19.69 1.79
C SER A 19 -21.72 20.47 2.79
N ASN A 20 -21.50 21.78 2.87
CA ASN A 20 -22.27 22.68 3.73
C ASN A 20 -23.76 22.55 3.42
N THR A 21 -24.51 21.83 4.26
CA THR A 21 -25.90 22.13 4.65
C THR A 21 -26.33 21.29 5.86
N CYS A 22 -26.72 22.00 6.92
CA CYS A 22 -27.52 21.60 8.10
C CYS A 22 -26.82 21.06 9.37
N SER A 23 -27.21 21.71 10.48
CA SER A 23 -26.85 21.56 11.90
C SER A 23 -27.95 20.78 12.66
N PRO A 24 -27.92 20.62 14.00
CA PRO A 24 -27.31 19.52 14.77
C PRO A 24 -28.36 18.70 15.55
N GLN A 25 -28.12 17.43 15.93
CA GLN A 25 -28.67 16.81 17.16
C GLN A 25 -28.31 15.31 17.38
N CYS A 26 -28.02 14.99 18.66
CA CYS A 26 -28.14 13.69 19.37
C CYS A 26 -27.05 12.62 19.12
N ILE A 27 -26.11 12.38 20.07
CA ILE A 27 -26.17 11.65 21.36
C ILE A 27 -26.04 10.10 21.22
N TYR A 28 -24.88 9.62 21.69
CA TYR A 28 -24.49 8.35 22.36
C TYR A 28 -25.34 7.06 22.27
N SER A 29 -24.65 6.01 21.77
CA SER A 29 -24.41 4.61 22.22
C SER A 29 -25.24 3.98 23.38
N TYR A 30 -25.38 2.66 23.60
CA TYR A 30 -24.56 1.45 23.38
C TYR A 30 -25.45 0.18 23.43
N CYS A 31 -24.99 -0.93 22.83
CA CYS A 31 -25.47 -2.29 23.03
C CYS A 31 -24.29 -3.17 23.53
N SER A 32 -24.53 -4.13 24.41
CA SER A 32 -23.52 -4.96 25.10
C SER A 32 -23.63 -6.45 24.71
N PHE A 33 -22.48 -7.07 24.37
CA PHE A 33 -21.92 -8.42 24.65
C PHE A 33 -22.89 -9.64 24.88
N CYS A 34 -22.59 -10.93 24.59
CA CYS A 34 -21.48 -11.71 23.99
C CYS A 34 -21.77 -13.23 24.17
N SER A 35 -21.09 -14.11 23.40
CA SER A 35 -20.40 -15.36 23.84
C SER A 35 -20.68 -16.67 23.05
N SER A 36 -19.63 -17.09 22.32
CA SER A 36 -18.91 -18.38 22.19
C SER A 36 -19.56 -19.77 22.51
N CYS A 37 -19.28 -20.80 21.66
CA CYS A 37 -18.30 -21.91 21.90
C CYS A 37 -18.49 -23.18 20.99
N VAL A 38 -17.38 -23.58 20.32
CA VAL A 38 -16.72 -24.91 20.14
C VAL A 38 -17.53 -26.24 20.12
N HIS A 39 -17.41 -27.08 19.05
CA HIS A 39 -16.70 -28.39 19.00
C HIS A 39 -16.91 -29.17 17.67
N THR A 40 -15.85 -29.90 17.29
CA THR A 40 -15.65 -30.88 16.21
C THR A 40 -16.49 -32.17 16.32
N THR A 41 -16.73 -32.89 15.20
CA THR A 41 -16.47 -34.36 15.01
C THR A 41 -16.78 -34.82 13.56
N VAL A 42 -15.92 -35.72 13.08
CA VAL A 42 -15.83 -36.42 11.78
C VAL A 42 -16.84 -37.56 11.63
N ARG A 43 -17.30 -37.87 10.41
CA ARG A 43 -17.60 -39.26 9.98
C ARG A 43 -17.47 -39.45 8.46
N SER A 44 -16.60 -40.38 8.08
CA SER A 44 -16.33 -40.86 6.73
C SER A 44 -17.30 -41.97 6.33
N ASN A 45 -17.59 -42.10 5.03
CA ASN A 45 -18.14 -43.32 4.43
C ASN A 45 -17.30 -43.75 3.22
N VAL A 46 -17.10 -45.06 3.15
CA VAL A 46 -16.25 -45.83 2.22
C VAL A 46 -17.07 -46.24 0.99
N MET A 47 -16.44 -46.26 -0.18
CA MET A 47 -16.72 -47.25 -1.25
C MET A 47 -15.42 -47.50 -2.03
N ALA A 48 -15.08 -48.78 -2.16
CA ALA A 48 -13.91 -49.29 -2.86
C ALA A 48 -14.31 -49.84 -4.25
N PHE A 49 -13.42 -49.71 -5.23
CA PHE A 49 -13.30 -50.61 -6.37
C PHE A 49 -11.82 -50.78 -6.70
N GLY A 50 -11.37 -52.04 -6.72
CA GLY A 50 -10.00 -52.41 -7.08
C GLY A 50 -9.88 -52.83 -8.55
N LEU A 51 -8.64 -52.92 -9.01
CA LEU A 51 -8.14 -54.00 -9.87
C LEU A 51 -6.60 -53.93 -9.93
N CYS A 52 -6.00 -55.12 -9.90
CA CYS A 52 -4.59 -55.42 -9.72
C CYS A 52 -3.94 -55.75 -11.08
N PHE A 53 -2.68 -55.36 -11.30
CA PHE A 53 -1.74 -56.15 -12.11
C PHE A 53 -0.32 -56.03 -11.55
N CYS A 54 0.23 -57.19 -11.17
CA CYS A 54 1.63 -57.40 -10.81
C CYS A 54 2.52 -57.42 -12.07
N LEU A 55 3.73 -56.88 -11.99
CA LEU A 55 4.90 -57.42 -12.70
C LEU A 55 6.17 -57.29 -11.84
N HIS A 56 7.05 -58.25 -12.09
CA HIS A 56 8.10 -58.81 -11.24
C HIS A 56 9.36 -57.95 -11.04
N THR A 57 10.13 -58.38 -10.04
CA THR A 57 11.39 -57.88 -9.50
C THR A 57 12.67 -58.35 -10.23
N GLN A 58 13.75 -57.58 -9.99
CA GLN A 58 15.20 -57.93 -9.87
C GLN A 58 16.16 -57.80 -11.07
N GLY A 59 17.37 -57.24 -10.78
CA GLY A 59 18.63 -57.67 -11.39
C GLY A 59 19.68 -56.58 -11.70
N TYR A 60 20.79 -56.56 -10.95
CA TYR A 60 22.00 -55.73 -11.12
C TYR A 60 22.93 -56.25 -12.24
N HIS A 61 23.68 -55.39 -12.95
CA HIS A 61 25.14 -55.58 -13.22
C HIS A 61 25.86 -54.39 -13.92
N LEU A 62 27.03 -54.09 -13.36
CA LEU A 62 28.25 -53.36 -13.74
C LEU A 62 28.52 -52.73 -15.14
N LEU A 63 29.02 -51.48 -15.06
CA LEU A 63 30.20 -50.85 -15.72
C LEU A 63 30.33 -50.79 -17.25
N GLN A 64 30.24 -49.57 -17.79
CA GLN A 64 31.26 -49.04 -18.70
C GLN A 64 31.46 -47.53 -18.47
N LEU A 65 32.63 -47.19 -17.93
CA LEU A 65 33.21 -45.85 -17.95
C LEU A 65 33.66 -45.56 -19.38
N CYS A 66 32.97 -44.64 -20.07
CA CYS A 66 33.59 -43.89 -21.15
C CYS A 66 33.58 -42.41 -20.75
N ALA A 67 34.79 -41.88 -20.59
CA ALA A 67 35.04 -40.49 -20.29
C ALA A 67 34.52 -39.62 -21.44
N MET A 68 33.48 -38.83 -21.19
CA MET A 68 33.34 -37.51 -21.81
C MET A 68 33.49 -36.47 -20.72
N ARG A 69 34.75 -36.05 -20.56
CA ARG A 69 35.09 -34.76 -19.97
C ARG A 69 34.28 -33.68 -20.68
N SER A 70 33.84 -32.67 -19.93
CA SER A 70 33.22 -31.43 -20.40
C SER A 70 31.69 -31.46 -20.56
N SER A 71 30.96 -31.49 -19.44
CA SER A 71 29.56 -31.01 -19.38
C SER A 71 29.11 -30.57 -17.97
N SER A 72 29.95 -30.67 -16.93
CA SER A 72 29.59 -30.31 -15.55
C SER A 72 29.59 -28.81 -15.24
N LEU A 73 29.95 -27.94 -16.19
CA LEU A 73 29.92 -26.49 -16.02
C LEU A 73 28.64 -25.81 -16.56
N LEU A 74 27.79 -26.53 -17.31
CA LEU A 74 26.52 -25.99 -17.82
C LEU A 74 25.33 -26.28 -16.89
N LEU A 75 25.48 -27.15 -15.89
CA LEU A 75 24.47 -27.34 -14.84
C LEU A 75 24.65 -26.41 -13.64
N LEU A 76 25.81 -25.76 -13.47
CA LEU A 76 26.03 -24.78 -12.38
C LEU A 76 25.55 -23.36 -12.74
N SER A 77 25.35 -23.04 -14.03
CA SER A 77 24.71 -21.79 -14.46
C SER A 77 23.18 -21.82 -14.31
N PHE A 78 22.58 -22.97 -13.99
CA PHE A 78 21.15 -23.12 -13.75
C PHE A 78 20.75 -23.08 -12.25
N LEU A 79 21.72 -22.90 -11.35
CA LEU A 79 21.51 -22.82 -9.89
C LEU A 79 21.91 -21.47 -9.27
N VAL A 80 22.09 -20.42 -10.09
CA VAL A 80 22.13 -19.02 -9.61
C VAL A 80 20.76 -18.34 -9.79
N GLY A 81 19.77 -19.05 -10.33
CA GLY A 81 18.36 -18.68 -10.29
C GLY A 81 17.67 -19.14 -9.01
N VAL A 82 18.30 -18.97 -7.85
CA VAL A 82 17.51 -18.87 -6.62
C VAL A 82 16.82 -17.53 -6.76
N CYS A 83 15.56 -17.59 -7.21
CA CYS A 83 14.63 -16.48 -7.10
C CYS A 83 14.86 -15.84 -5.74
N ASP A 84 15.12 -14.55 -5.72
CA ASP A 84 14.91 -13.72 -4.55
C ASP A 84 13.43 -13.90 -4.13
N ILE A 85 13.15 -14.94 -3.35
CA ILE A 85 12.00 -14.98 -2.44
C ILE A 85 12.41 -14.17 -1.21
N GLN A 86 12.91 -12.96 -1.46
CA GLN A 86 12.70 -11.85 -0.55
C GLN A 86 11.36 -11.28 -1.02
N GLY A 87 10.27 -11.61 -0.32
CA GLY A 87 9.06 -10.80 -0.42
C GLY A 87 9.51 -9.35 -0.29
N ALA A 88 9.35 -8.57 -1.37
CA ALA A 88 10.12 -7.33 -1.54
C ALA A 88 9.99 -6.46 -0.29
N LEU A 89 11.10 -6.32 0.44
CA LEU A 89 11.29 -5.46 1.60
C LEU A 89 11.28 -4.01 1.10
N GLY A 90 10.10 -3.51 0.78
CA GLY A 90 9.91 -2.17 0.26
C GLY A 90 8.66 -1.56 0.84
N PHE A 91 8.72 -0.26 1.08
CA PHE A 91 7.62 0.53 1.57
C PHE A 91 6.53 0.67 0.51
N ARG A 92 5.33 0.16 0.77
CA ARG A 92 4.27 0.06 -0.23
C ARG A 92 3.27 1.20 -0.15
N ILE A 93 3.05 1.86 -1.28
CA ILE A 93 2.02 2.88 -1.44
C ILE A 93 0.98 2.36 -2.42
N CYS A 94 -0.29 2.50 -2.07
CA CYS A 94 -1.41 2.05 -2.89
C CYS A 94 -2.45 3.17 -3.07
N ALA A 95 -3.15 3.15 -4.19
CA ALA A 95 -4.40 3.88 -4.39
C ALA A 95 -5.50 2.92 -4.85
N PHE A 96 -6.69 3.05 -4.27
CA PHE A 96 -7.79 2.13 -4.51
C PHE A 96 -9.14 2.86 -4.53
N ASN A 97 -9.79 2.87 -5.69
CA ASN A 97 -11.21 3.19 -5.80
C ASN A 97 -12.04 2.00 -5.27
N LEU A 98 -12.82 2.23 -4.20
CA LEU A 98 -13.59 1.19 -3.54
C LEU A 98 -15.00 1.01 -4.12
N HIS A 99 -15.36 1.72 -5.19
CA HIS A 99 -16.66 1.69 -5.83
C HIS A 99 -17.82 1.87 -4.82
N HIS A 100 -18.07 3.11 -4.42
CA HIS A 100 -19.17 3.47 -3.52
C HIS A 100 -19.14 2.74 -2.15
N PHE A 101 -17.99 2.70 -1.48
CA PHE A 101 -17.88 2.04 -0.16
C PHE A 101 -18.66 2.79 0.92
N GLY A 102 -19.58 2.11 1.60
CA GLY A 102 -20.40 2.67 2.66
C GLY A 102 -21.17 1.60 3.44
N ASP A 103 -22.18 2.02 4.21
CA ASP A 103 -22.94 1.17 5.16
C ASP A 103 -23.47 -0.15 4.57
N SER A 104 -23.87 -0.16 3.30
CA SER A 104 -24.37 -1.38 2.65
C SER A 104 -23.25 -2.35 2.28
N LYS A 105 -22.10 -1.85 1.85
CA LYS A 105 -20.93 -2.66 1.48
C LYS A 105 -20.23 -3.19 2.73
N SER A 106 -20.15 -2.40 3.81
CA SER A 106 -19.48 -2.78 5.05
C SER A 106 -20.18 -3.90 5.84
N LYS A 107 -21.46 -4.19 5.56
CA LYS A 107 -22.19 -5.31 6.15
C LYS A 107 -21.88 -6.66 5.52
N LYS A 108 -21.22 -6.68 4.36
CA LYS A 108 -20.84 -7.92 3.66
C LYS A 108 -19.49 -8.40 4.21
N SER A 109 -19.51 -9.46 5.02
CA SER A 109 -18.31 -10.01 5.68
C SER A 109 -17.20 -10.33 4.70
N ASP A 110 -17.54 -10.97 3.58
CA ASP A 110 -16.56 -11.46 2.60
C ASP A 110 -15.90 -10.29 1.86
N VAL A 111 -16.68 -9.22 1.59
CA VAL A 111 -16.15 -7.98 1.01
C VAL A 111 -15.23 -7.28 2.01
N MET A 112 -15.64 -7.14 3.27
CA MET A 112 -14.81 -6.51 4.31
C MET A 112 -13.52 -7.29 4.57
N GLN A 113 -13.58 -8.62 4.58
CA GLN A 113 -12.40 -9.47 4.73
C GLN A 113 -11.46 -9.29 3.54
N THR A 114 -12.00 -9.25 2.32
CA THR A 114 -11.21 -9.01 1.11
C THR A 114 -10.57 -7.63 1.12
N LEU A 115 -11.33 -6.57 1.42
CA LEU A 115 -10.83 -5.19 1.55
C LEU A 115 -9.73 -5.09 2.59
N THR A 116 -9.91 -5.71 3.76
CA THR A 116 -8.90 -5.75 4.82
C THR A 116 -7.62 -6.42 4.32
N ARG A 117 -7.72 -7.56 3.63
CA ARG A 117 -6.56 -8.26 3.04
C ARG A 117 -5.86 -7.43 1.96
N ILE A 118 -6.61 -6.71 1.13
CA ILE A 118 -6.05 -5.79 0.12
C ILE A 118 -5.28 -4.66 0.82
N ILE A 119 -5.93 -3.93 1.71
CA ILE A 119 -5.39 -2.72 2.35
C ILE A 119 -4.22 -3.06 3.27
N ALA A 120 -4.26 -4.21 3.96
CA ALA A 120 -3.18 -4.67 4.84
C ALA A 120 -1.83 -4.87 4.11
N ARG A 121 -1.82 -4.97 2.77
CA ARG A 121 -0.58 -5.05 1.97
C ARG A 121 0.20 -3.74 1.92
N CYS A 122 -0.49 -2.61 2.14
CA CYS A 122 0.02 -1.27 1.87
C CYS A 122 0.52 -0.61 3.16
N ASP A 123 1.62 0.13 3.13
CA ASP A 123 2.04 0.96 4.26
C ASP A 123 1.29 2.30 4.31
N VAL A 124 0.96 2.83 3.12
CA VAL A 124 0.00 3.91 2.90
C VAL A 124 -1.00 3.47 1.85
N CYS A 125 -2.29 3.65 2.12
CA CYS A 125 -3.34 3.37 1.15
C CYS A 125 -4.28 4.57 1.03
N LEU A 126 -4.40 5.10 -0.18
CA LEU A 126 -5.45 6.04 -0.55
C LEU A 126 -6.72 5.25 -0.90
N LEU A 127 -7.81 5.54 -0.19
CA LEU A 127 -9.14 5.01 -0.47
C LEU A 127 -10.02 6.10 -1.08
N GLN A 128 -10.60 5.79 -2.25
CA GLN A 128 -11.48 6.69 -2.99
C GLN A 128 -12.89 6.13 -3.03
N GLU A 129 -13.86 7.01 -3.28
CA GLU A 129 -15.30 6.68 -3.28
C GLU A 129 -15.83 6.12 -1.97
N VAL A 130 -15.29 6.61 -0.85
CA VAL A 130 -15.94 6.43 0.45
C VAL A 130 -17.26 7.24 0.44
N ARG A 131 -18.32 6.63 0.96
CA ARG A 131 -19.68 7.15 1.08
C ARG A 131 -20.25 6.73 2.43
N ASP A 132 -19.66 7.28 3.49
CA ASP A 132 -19.98 6.91 4.86
C ASP A 132 -20.61 8.07 5.64
N SER A 133 -21.79 8.51 5.22
CA SER A 133 -22.52 9.61 5.88
C SER A 133 -22.98 9.27 7.31
N LYS A 134 -22.96 7.98 7.68
CA LYS A 134 -23.33 7.50 9.03
C LYS A 134 -22.12 7.28 9.93
N GLU A 135 -20.90 7.44 9.42
CA GLU A 135 -19.64 7.22 10.15
C GLU A 135 -19.57 5.83 10.80
N LYS A 136 -19.96 4.78 10.04
CA LYS A 136 -19.95 3.39 10.52
C LYS A 136 -19.06 2.49 9.71
N ALA A 137 -19.10 2.63 8.38
CA ALA A 137 -18.41 1.74 7.47
C ALA A 137 -16.89 1.88 7.58
N LEU A 138 -16.39 3.12 7.67
CA LEU A 138 -14.95 3.38 7.73
C LEU A 138 -14.35 2.99 9.09
N PRO A 139 -14.94 3.34 10.25
CA PRO A 139 -14.48 2.83 11.55
C PRO A 139 -14.42 1.30 11.60
N GLN A 140 -15.45 0.62 11.09
CA GLN A 140 -15.47 -0.85 11.03
C GLN A 140 -14.30 -1.43 10.20
N LEU A 141 -13.97 -0.78 9.08
CA LEU A 141 -12.81 -1.17 8.25
C LEU A 141 -11.49 -0.93 9.00
N LEU A 142 -11.38 0.21 9.69
CA LEU A 142 -10.20 0.58 10.48
C LEU A 142 -9.96 -0.39 11.64
N ASP A 143 -11.01 -0.73 12.39
CA ASP A 143 -10.95 -1.68 13.50
C ASP A 143 -10.47 -3.06 13.04
N SER A 144 -10.83 -3.45 11.81
CA SER A 144 -10.42 -4.73 11.21
C SER A 144 -8.94 -4.76 10.81
N LEU A 145 -8.30 -3.60 10.64
CA LEU A 145 -6.92 -3.51 10.13
C LEU A 145 -5.85 -3.62 11.23
N ASN A 146 -6.15 -3.33 12.50
CA ASN A 146 -5.29 -3.52 13.68
C ASN A 146 -3.75 -3.40 13.42
N ARG A 147 -3.28 -2.20 13.06
CA ARG A 147 -1.86 -1.94 12.70
C ARG A 147 -1.18 -0.96 13.66
N THR A 148 0.13 -1.16 13.81
CA THR A 148 1.06 -0.23 14.46
C THR A 148 1.91 0.54 13.44
N GLY A 149 2.31 1.75 13.81
CA GLY A 149 3.05 2.76 13.03
C GLY A 149 4.16 2.32 12.07
N ALA A 150 4.14 2.87 10.86
CA ALA A 150 5.14 2.73 9.80
C ALA A 150 5.52 4.10 9.18
N VAL A 151 4.64 5.11 9.29
CA VAL A 151 4.84 6.49 8.80
C VAL A 151 4.07 7.51 9.63
N THR A 152 4.59 8.73 9.64
CA THR A 152 4.02 9.88 10.34
C THR A 152 3.55 10.92 9.34
N VAL A 153 2.34 11.47 9.54
CA VAL A 153 1.85 12.64 8.80
C VAL A 153 2.52 13.90 9.36
N THR A 154 3.11 14.72 8.49
CA THR A 154 3.83 15.95 8.89
C THR A 154 3.25 17.22 8.27
N GLY A 155 2.19 17.11 7.48
CA GLY A 155 1.51 18.25 6.88
C GLY A 155 0.34 17.83 6.02
N GLU A 156 -0.64 18.71 5.93
CA GLU A 156 -1.88 18.52 5.19
C GLU A 156 -2.24 19.81 4.48
N TYR A 157 -2.86 19.71 3.30
CA TYR A 157 -3.27 20.87 2.53
C TYR A 157 -4.46 20.52 1.64
N GLN A 158 -5.59 21.19 1.88
CA GLN A 158 -6.73 21.19 0.97
C GLN A 158 -6.50 22.22 -0.14
N TYR A 159 -6.47 21.79 -1.40
CA TYR A 159 -6.38 22.72 -2.53
C TYR A 159 -7.67 23.56 -2.60
N PRO A 160 -7.57 24.90 -2.68
CA PRO A 160 -8.73 25.80 -2.62
C PRO A 160 -9.52 25.90 -3.92
N ASP A 161 -8.92 25.48 -5.04
CA ASP A 161 -9.54 25.54 -6.38
C ASP A 161 -10.01 26.94 -6.83
N ASP A 162 -9.21 27.95 -6.48
CA ASP A 162 -9.50 29.37 -6.69
C ASP A 162 -8.55 30.03 -7.72
N LEU A 163 -7.93 29.24 -8.61
CA LEU A 163 -6.96 29.73 -9.58
C LEU A 163 -7.60 30.75 -10.54
N PRO A 164 -7.12 32.00 -10.61
CA PRO A 164 -7.68 32.99 -11.52
C PRO A 164 -7.61 32.52 -12.98
N GLY A 165 -8.77 32.47 -13.64
CA GLY A 165 -8.92 31.98 -15.01
C GLY A 165 -9.27 30.48 -15.11
N ASP A 166 -9.21 29.73 -14.02
CA ASP A 166 -9.64 28.33 -13.95
C ASP A 166 -10.16 27.98 -12.55
N VAL A 167 -11.14 28.76 -12.07
CA VAL A 167 -11.83 28.52 -10.79
C VAL A 167 -12.74 27.30 -10.93
N ASP A 168 -12.88 26.50 -9.87
CA ASP A 168 -13.74 25.30 -9.85
C ASP A 168 -13.33 24.31 -10.95
N ALA A 169 -12.03 24.01 -11.02
CA ALA A 169 -11.48 23.07 -11.99
C ALA A 169 -11.82 21.62 -11.63
N PHE A 170 -11.99 21.31 -10.34
CA PHE A 170 -12.16 19.96 -9.82
C PHE A 170 -13.55 19.75 -9.25
N SER A 171 -14.21 18.64 -9.63
CA SER A 171 -15.43 18.22 -8.91
C SER A 171 -15.15 17.70 -7.50
N ARG A 172 -13.88 17.42 -7.21
CA ARG A 172 -13.35 16.98 -5.91
C ARG A 172 -11.96 17.58 -5.76
N GLU A 173 -11.85 18.57 -4.89
CA GLU A 173 -10.62 19.32 -4.72
C GLU A 173 -9.54 18.42 -4.09
N PRO A 174 -8.31 18.43 -4.63
CA PRO A 174 -7.22 17.58 -4.13
C PRO A 174 -6.91 17.83 -2.65
N PHE A 175 -6.89 16.76 -1.88
CA PHE A 175 -6.43 16.78 -0.48
C PHE A 175 -5.04 16.20 -0.35
N VAL A 176 -4.05 17.07 -0.16
CA VAL A 176 -2.62 16.77 -0.21
C VAL A 176 -2.10 16.45 1.19
N VAL A 177 -1.29 15.39 1.30
CA VAL A 177 -0.68 14.99 2.57
C VAL A 177 0.82 14.76 2.44
N ARG A 178 1.57 15.28 3.40
CA ARG A 178 3.02 15.11 3.52
C ARG A 178 3.34 14.04 4.58
N PHE A 179 4.17 13.09 4.21
CA PHE A 179 4.55 11.95 5.02
C PHE A 179 6.03 11.94 5.32
N LYS A 180 6.37 11.51 6.53
CA LYS A 180 7.71 11.09 6.92
C LYS A 180 7.74 9.57 7.09
N ALA A 181 8.59 8.92 6.31
CA ALA A 181 8.80 7.47 6.29
C ALA A 181 10.29 7.15 6.45
N PRO A 182 10.83 7.16 7.69
CA PRO A 182 12.27 7.07 7.96
C PRO A 182 12.95 5.81 7.43
N LYS A 183 12.19 4.74 7.19
CA LYS A 183 12.68 3.47 6.65
C LYS A 183 13.00 3.54 5.16
N THR A 184 12.44 4.51 4.43
CA THR A 184 12.62 4.67 2.98
C THR A 184 13.85 5.50 2.66
N VAL A 185 14.43 5.30 1.47
CA VAL A 185 15.52 6.16 0.97
C VAL A 185 15.09 7.63 0.80
N ILE A 186 13.81 7.86 0.45
CA ILE A 186 13.28 9.20 0.20
C ILE A 186 12.97 9.97 1.49
N LYS A 187 12.72 9.26 2.60
CA LYS A 187 12.47 9.75 3.98
C LYS A 187 11.26 10.65 4.18
N GLU A 188 11.02 11.61 3.30
CA GLU A 188 9.88 12.53 3.31
C GLU A 188 9.38 12.73 1.88
N PHE A 189 8.07 12.59 1.69
CA PHE A 189 7.41 12.74 0.41
C PHE A 189 5.98 13.26 0.59
N VAL A 190 5.41 13.74 -0.51
CA VAL A 190 4.04 14.25 -0.57
C VAL A 190 3.21 13.38 -1.48
N LEU A 191 1.99 13.06 -1.05
CA LEU A 191 0.96 12.45 -1.89
C LEU A 191 -0.09 13.49 -2.27
N ILE A 192 -0.41 13.55 -3.56
CA ILE A 192 -1.57 14.25 -4.12
C ILE A 192 -2.55 13.18 -4.64
N PRO A 193 -3.47 12.70 -3.78
CA PRO A 193 -4.65 11.96 -4.19
C PRO A 193 -5.47 12.71 -5.22
N GLN A 194 -5.94 12.03 -6.27
CA GLN A 194 -7.03 12.55 -7.08
C GLN A 194 -7.93 11.44 -7.60
N HIS A 195 -9.24 11.69 -7.50
CA HIS A 195 -10.25 10.96 -8.25
C HIS A 195 -10.85 11.95 -9.26
N THR A 196 -10.55 11.85 -10.54
CA THR A 196 -11.11 12.78 -11.55
C THR A 196 -12.52 12.38 -11.95
N THR A 197 -13.32 13.29 -12.51
CA THR A 197 -14.60 12.89 -13.11
C THR A 197 -14.40 12.39 -14.55
N PRO A 198 -15.13 11.35 -14.98
CA PRO A 198 -15.06 10.86 -16.36
C PRO A 198 -15.37 11.94 -17.41
N THR A 199 -16.27 12.87 -17.11
CA THR A 199 -16.69 13.94 -18.04
C THR A 199 -15.70 15.09 -18.14
N ASN A 200 -14.93 15.39 -17.07
CA ASN A 200 -13.96 16.48 -17.04
C ASN A 200 -12.50 16.00 -16.94
N THR A 201 -12.22 14.72 -17.22
CA THR A 201 -10.90 14.12 -17.06
C THR A 201 -9.77 14.94 -17.69
N THR A 202 -9.94 15.45 -18.91
CA THR A 202 -8.90 16.26 -19.57
C THR A 202 -8.60 17.55 -18.79
N LYS A 203 -9.65 18.23 -18.29
CA LYS A 203 -9.52 19.49 -17.54
C LYS A 203 -8.86 19.25 -16.18
N GLU A 204 -9.41 18.31 -15.41
CA GLU A 204 -8.90 18.01 -14.06
C GLU A 204 -7.45 17.52 -14.09
N LEU A 205 -7.07 16.69 -15.07
CA LEU A 205 -5.68 16.25 -15.19
C LEU A 205 -4.72 17.39 -15.56
N ASP A 206 -5.17 18.36 -16.37
CA ASP A 206 -4.33 19.52 -16.66
C ASP A 206 -4.17 20.41 -15.42
N ALA A 207 -5.26 20.67 -14.70
CA ALA A 207 -5.27 21.47 -13.47
C ALA A 207 -4.42 20.84 -12.35
N LEU A 208 -4.29 19.51 -12.29
CA LEU A 208 -3.39 18.82 -11.33
C LEU A 208 -1.93 19.27 -11.47
N TYR A 209 -1.51 19.76 -12.64
CA TYR A 209 -0.18 20.34 -12.79
C TYR A 209 -0.01 21.59 -11.93
N ASP A 210 -1.02 22.45 -11.83
CA ASP A 210 -0.98 23.66 -11.02
C ASP A 210 -0.97 23.33 -9.52
N VAL A 211 -1.67 22.27 -9.12
CA VAL A 211 -1.63 21.71 -7.75
C VAL A 211 -0.21 21.25 -7.42
N LEU A 212 0.44 20.50 -8.32
CA LEU A 212 1.83 20.08 -8.18
C LEU A 212 2.76 21.30 -7.99
N GLN A 213 2.65 22.33 -8.84
CA GLN A 213 3.50 23.53 -8.71
C GLN A 213 3.27 24.25 -7.37
N ARG A 214 2.00 24.37 -6.95
CA ARG A 214 1.62 24.99 -5.67
C ARG A 214 2.22 24.26 -4.49
N VAL A 215 2.11 22.94 -4.45
CA VAL A 215 2.63 22.07 -3.37
C VAL A 215 4.15 22.14 -3.30
N ARG A 216 4.84 22.02 -4.45
CA ARG A 216 6.30 22.12 -4.52
C ARG A 216 6.79 23.45 -3.97
N LYS A 217 6.15 24.56 -4.35
CA LYS A 217 6.49 25.90 -3.84
C LYS A 217 6.19 26.06 -2.35
N MET A 218 5.03 25.55 -1.90
CA MET A 218 4.57 25.69 -0.52
C MET A 218 5.49 24.96 0.47
N TRP A 219 5.82 23.70 0.19
CA TRP A 219 6.61 22.86 1.08
C TRP A 219 8.09 22.75 0.68
N LYS A 220 8.51 23.45 -0.37
CA LYS A 220 9.89 23.45 -0.89
C LYS A 220 10.43 22.04 -1.09
N THR A 221 9.60 21.19 -1.70
CA THR A 221 9.88 19.76 -1.88
C THR A 221 9.73 19.39 -3.35
N GLU A 222 10.62 18.51 -3.80
CA GLU A 222 10.56 17.91 -5.13
C GLU A 222 9.97 16.50 -5.08
N ASN A 223 9.84 15.91 -3.89
CA ASN A 223 9.40 14.54 -3.65
C ASN A 223 7.87 14.47 -3.63
N VAL A 224 7.23 14.60 -4.79
CA VAL A 224 5.76 14.56 -4.93
C VAL A 224 5.34 13.35 -5.77
N MET A 225 4.35 12.61 -5.28
CA MET A 225 3.65 11.55 -6.02
C MET A 225 2.17 11.93 -6.15
N LEU A 226 1.63 11.86 -7.35
CA LEU A 226 0.21 11.99 -7.64
C LEU A 226 -0.36 10.60 -7.93
N LEU A 227 -1.50 10.25 -7.36
CA LEU A 227 -2.05 8.90 -7.48
C LEU A 227 -3.57 8.84 -7.28
N GLY A 228 -4.20 7.83 -7.88
CA GLY A 228 -5.63 7.55 -7.76
C GLY A 228 -6.29 7.24 -9.10
N ASP A 229 -7.61 7.11 -9.06
CA ASP A 229 -8.45 6.99 -10.26
C ASP A 229 -8.46 8.30 -11.07
N PHE A 230 -7.61 8.33 -12.09
CA PHE A 230 -7.45 9.49 -12.95
C PHE A 230 -8.39 9.45 -14.16
N ASN A 231 -9.16 8.37 -14.36
CA ASN A 231 -9.92 8.13 -15.59
C ASN A 231 -9.05 8.28 -16.87
N ALA A 232 -7.73 8.06 -16.77
CA ALA A 232 -6.74 8.53 -17.75
C ALA A 232 -6.59 7.66 -19.01
N ASP A 233 -7.68 7.05 -19.48
CA ASP A 233 -7.67 6.18 -20.67
C ASP A 233 -9.06 6.04 -21.30
N CYS A 234 -9.16 5.18 -22.33
CA CYS A 234 -10.40 4.77 -22.96
C CYS A 234 -11.24 5.97 -23.44
N GLY A 235 -12.56 5.94 -23.21
CA GLY A 235 -13.48 6.98 -23.68
C GLY A 235 -13.33 8.32 -22.95
N TYR A 236 -12.69 8.35 -21.77
CA TYR A 236 -12.64 9.53 -20.91
C TYR A 236 -11.48 10.46 -21.26
N LEU A 237 -10.33 9.90 -21.69
CA LEU A 237 -9.18 10.68 -22.16
C LEU A 237 -8.81 10.35 -23.60
N ALA A 238 -9.40 11.09 -24.54
CA ALA A 238 -9.10 10.93 -25.95
C ALA A 238 -7.60 11.14 -26.25
N LYS A 239 -6.99 10.26 -27.05
CA LYS A 239 -5.56 10.32 -27.43
C LYS A 239 -5.12 11.70 -27.94
N LYS A 240 -5.99 12.39 -28.71
CA LYS A 240 -5.73 13.73 -29.24
C LYS A 240 -5.65 14.82 -28.17
N ASN A 241 -6.27 14.61 -27.00
CA ASN A 241 -6.29 15.58 -25.90
C ASN A 241 -5.02 15.48 -25.04
N ARG A 242 -4.38 14.30 -24.98
CA ARG A 242 -3.21 14.03 -24.13
C ARG A 242 -2.07 15.05 -24.33
N LYS A 243 -1.86 15.52 -25.56
CA LYS A 243 -0.83 16.53 -25.89
C LYS A 243 -1.11 17.94 -25.33
N HIS A 244 -2.30 18.17 -24.79
CA HIS A 244 -2.69 19.45 -24.18
C HIS A 244 -2.77 19.35 -22.65
N VAL A 245 -2.45 18.20 -22.06
CA VAL A 245 -2.49 17.99 -20.61
C VAL A 245 -1.07 18.12 -20.08
N ARG A 246 -0.78 19.20 -19.36
CA ARG A 246 0.55 19.51 -18.82
C ARG A 246 1.11 18.40 -17.95
N LEU A 247 0.25 17.74 -17.14
CA LEU A 247 0.64 16.59 -16.32
C LEU A 247 1.15 15.39 -17.14
N ILE A 248 0.73 15.26 -18.40
CA ILE A 248 1.17 14.19 -19.31
C ILE A 248 2.39 14.63 -20.13
N THR A 249 2.43 15.89 -20.56
CA THR A 249 3.50 16.38 -21.45
C THR A 249 4.76 16.84 -20.72
N GLU A 250 4.68 17.10 -19.41
CA GLU A 250 5.82 17.49 -18.58
C GLU A 250 6.86 16.36 -18.52
N ARG A 251 8.12 16.68 -18.81
CA ARG A 251 9.20 15.70 -18.93
C ARG A 251 9.70 15.21 -17.58
N ASN A 252 9.53 16.01 -16.53
CA ASN A 252 9.92 15.65 -15.17
C ASN A 252 8.85 14.86 -14.41
N LEU A 253 7.80 14.40 -15.09
CA LEU A 253 6.77 13.52 -14.52
C LEU A 253 6.89 12.11 -15.10
N TYR A 254 7.07 11.15 -14.21
CA TYR A 254 7.24 9.74 -14.54
C TYR A 254 5.94 9.01 -14.24
N TRP A 255 5.22 8.62 -15.30
CA TRP A 255 3.99 7.84 -15.22
C TRP A 255 4.32 6.36 -15.02
N LEU A 256 4.19 5.88 -13.79
CA LEU A 256 4.66 4.56 -13.38
C LEU A 256 3.70 3.43 -13.79
N ILE A 257 2.41 3.75 -13.98
CA ILE A 257 1.42 2.82 -14.55
C ILE A 257 1.29 3.11 -16.06
N PRO A 258 1.73 2.18 -16.93
CA PRO A 258 1.68 2.35 -18.38
C PRO A 258 0.26 2.46 -18.94
N ASP A 259 0.12 3.14 -20.09
CA ASP A 259 -1.18 3.32 -20.79
C ASP A 259 -1.84 2.01 -21.26
N LYS A 260 -1.11 0.91 -21.32
CA LYS A 260 -1.65 -0.40 -21.76
C LYS A 260 -1.97 -1.33 -20.59
N THR A 261 -1.89 -0.83 -19.36
CA THR A 261 -2.09 -1.63 -18.15
C THR A 261 -3.54 -1.52 -17.72
N ASP A 262 -4.25 -2.63 -17.74
CA ASP A 262 -5.64 -2.67 -17.28
C ASP A 262 -5.72 -2.55 -15.75
N THR A 263 -6.50 -1.57 -15.28
CA THR A 263 -6.76 -1.34 -13.85
C THR A 263 -8.23 -1.60 -13.50
N THR A 264 -9.00 -2.23 -14.38
CA THR A 264 -10.43 -2.52 -14.20
C THR A 264 -10.69 -3.99 -13.94
N VAL A 265 -11.75 -4.30 -13.18
CA VAL A 265 -12.10 -5.69 -12.82
C VAL A 265 -12.90 -6.39 -13.93
N ARG A 266 -13.70 -5.64 -14.69
CA ARG A 266 -14.57 -6.21 -15.71
C ARG A 266 -13.73 -6.73 -16.88
N ALA A 267 -13.88 -8.01 -17.23
CA ALA A 267 -13.22 -8.63 -18.38
C ALA A 267 -13.62 -8.00 -19.73
N ALA A 268 -14.77 -7.32 -19.77
CA ALA A 268 -15.24 -6.59 -20.95
C ALA A 268 -14.54 -5.23 -21.15
N THR A 269 -13.76 -4.76 -20.17
CA THR A 269 -12.99 -3.51 -20.24
C THR A 269 -11.50 -3.80 -20.15
N SER A 270 -10.69 -2.87 -20.67
CA SER A 270 -9.23 -2.90 -20.55
C SER A 270 -8.74 -1.46 -20.59
N CYS A 271 -8.72 -0.81 -19.43
CA CYS A 271 -8.49 0.63 -19.33
C CYS A 271 -7.49 0.96 -18.21
N ALA A 272 -6.54 1.85 -18.50
CA ALA A 272 -5.58 2.37 -17.53
C ALA A 272 -6.12 3.62 -16.81
N TYR A 273 -7.19 3.46 -16.02
CA TYR A 273 -7.83 4.58 -15.32
C TYR A 273 -7.02 5.03 -14.10
N ASP A 274 -6.58 4.08 -13.29
CA ASP A 274 -5.85 4.32 -12.04
C ASP A 274 -4.37 4.51 -12.31
N ARG A 275 -3.78 5.55 -11.73
CA ARG A 275 -2.42 5.98 -12.09
C ARG A 275 -1.59 6.29 -10.86
N ILE A 276 -0.28 6.17 -11.06
CA ILE A 276 0.75 6.62 -10.13
C ILE A 276 1.75 7.42 -10.96
N VAL A 277 1.99 8.66 -10.58
CA VAL A 277 2.89 9.59 -11.25
C VAL A 277 3.84 10.19 -10.20
N VAL A 278 5.14 10.18 -10.47
CA VAL A 278 6.13 10.78 -9.56
C VAL A 278 6.86 11.94 -10.22
N HIS A 279 7.17 12.96 -9.42
CA HIS A 279 7.88 14.15 -9.85
C HIS A 279 9.39 14.04 -9.59
N GLY A 280 10.17 14.28 -10.64
CA GLY A 280 11.63 14.40 -10.56
C GLY A 280 12.36 13.06 -10.54
N GLU A 281 13.55 13.05 -11.13
CA GLU A 281 14.41 11.86 -11.25
C GLU A 281 14.81 11.29 -9.88
N SER A 282 14.89 12.14 -8.85
CA SER A 282 15.21 11.69 -7.48
C SER A 282 14.13 10.78 -6.91
N PHE A 283 12.84 11.10 -7.14
CA PHE A 283 11.75 10.23 -6.70
C PHE A 283 11.72 8.97 -7.55
N ASP A 284 11.83 9.09 -8.87
CA ASP A 284 11.86 7.94 -9.78
C ASP A 284 12.95 6.91 -9.40
N ARG A 285 14.18 7.38 -9.10
CA ARG A 285 15.26 6.50 -8.60
C ARG A 285 14.98 5.85 -7.25
N ALA A 286 14.09 6.42 -6.43
CA ALA A 286 13.67 5.84 -5.17
C ALA A 286 12.61 4.73 -5.34
N ILE A 287 12.03 4.57 -6.53
CA ILE A 287 11.10 3.47 -6.85
C ILE A 287 11.87 2.16 -7.02
N VAL A 288 11.33 1.06 -6.50
CA VAL A 288 11.80 -0.29 -6.81
C VAL A 288 11.44 -0.59 -8.27
N PRO A 289 12.41 -0.89 -9.15
CA PRO A 289 12.13 -1.12 -10.57
C PRO A 289 11.02 -2.15 -10.79
N SER A 290 10.13 -1.86 -11.75
CA SER A 290 9.00 -2.73 -12.12
C SER A 290 8.01 -3.07 -10.98
N SER A 291 8.06 -2.35 -9.86
CA SER A 291 7.13 -2.59 -8.75
C SER A 291 5.75 -1.95 -8.95
N ALA A 292 5.64 -0.91 -9.77
CA ALA A 292 4.39 -0.21 -10.04
C ALA A 292 3.46 -1.06 -10.92
N LYS A 293 2.29 -1.45 -10.40
CA LYS A 293 1.34 -2.32 -11.10
C LYS A 293 -0.06 -2.29 -10.46
N PRO A 294 -1.11 -2.69 -11.18
CA PRO A 294 -2.38 -3.07 -10.55
C PRO A 294 -2.21 -4.35 -9.72
N PHE A 295 -2.88 -4.40 -8.57
CA PHE A 295 -3.03 -5.59 -7.78
C PHE A 295 -4.34 -6.29 -8.14
N ASN A 296 -4.23 -7.30 -9.02
CA ASN A 296 -5.39 -8.10 -9.42
C ASN A 296 -5.83 -9.04 -8.28
N PHE A 297 -6.65 -8.51 -7.37
CA PHE A 297 -7.16 -9.25 -6.21
C PHE A 297 -8.12 -10.38 -6.60
N GLN A 298 -8.75 -10.30 -7.78
CA GLN A 298 -9.61 -11.35 -8.31
C GLN A 298 -8.78 -12.63 -8.56
N MET A 299 -7.67 -12.50 -9.28
CA MET A 299 -6.75 -13.62 -9.50
C MET A 299 -6.08 -14.08 -8.20
N GLU A 300 -5.55 -13.13 -7.40
CA GLU A 300 -4.83 -13.46 -6.16
C GLU A 300 -5.71 -14.25 -5.17
N TYR A 301 -6.97 -13.85 -5.02
CA TYR A 301 -7.89 -14.45 -4.05
C TYR A 301 -8.87 -15.43 -4.69
N GLN A 302 -8.68 -15.79 -5.96
CA GLN A 302 -9.47 -16.78 -6.69
C GLN A 302 -10.97 -16.47 -6.67
N LEU A 303 -11.31 -15.19 -6.86
CA LEU A 303 -12.68 -14.72 -6.91
C LEU A 303 -13.25 -14.86 -8.32
N THR A 304 -14.54 -15.17 -8.41
CA THR A 304 -15.32 -14.96 -9.65
C THR A 304 -15.38 -13.46 -9.98
N GLU A 305 -15.69 -13.11 -11.24
CA GLU A 305 -15.87 -11.70 -11.61
C GLU A 305 -16.99 -11.07 -10.79
N GLU A 306 -18.09 -11.79 -10.57
CA GLU A 306 -19.21 -11.32 -9.76
C GLU A 306 -18.78 -11.02 -8.32
N GLN A 307 -18.03 -11.93 -7.68
CA GLN A 307 -17.49 -11.70 -6.33
C GLN A 307 -16.49 -10.54 -6.29
N ALA A 308 -15.68 -10.37 -7.33
CA ALA A 308 -14.73 -9.26 -7.40
C ALA A 308 -15.45 -7.92 -7.53
N LEU A 309 -16.51 -7.84 -8.36
CA LEU A 309 -17.32 -6.64 -8.55
C LEU A 309 -18.10 -6.23 -7.29
N GLU A 310 -18.40 -7.17 -6.39
CA GLU A 310 -18.93 -6.84 -5.06
C GLU A 310 -17.91 -6.08 -4.19
N VAL A 311 -16.61 -6.31 -4.41
CA VAL A 311 -15.51 -5.60 -3.74
C VAL A 311 -15.29 -4.24 -4.39
N SER A 312 -14.95 -4.20 -5.68
CA SER A 312 -14.79 -2.99 -6.47
C SER A 312 -14.80 -3.33 -7.97
N ASP A 313 -15.05 -2.35 -8.83
CA ASP A 313 -14.85 -2.45 -10.28
C ASP A 313 -13.45 -1.96 -10.73
N HIS A 314 -12.63 -1.49 -9.81
CA HIS A 314 -11.22 -1.13 -10.03
C HIS A 314 -10.28 -2.10 -9.29
N TYR A 315 -9.10 -2.34 -9.85
CA TYR A 315 -7.97 -2.92 -9.10
C TYR A 315 -7.19 -1.80 -8.40
N PRO A 316 -6.70 -1.99 -7.16
CA PRO A 316 -5.75 -1.06 -6.57
C PRO A 316 -4.49 -0.95 -7.43
N VAL A 317 -3.95 0.25 -7.62
CA VAL A 317 -2.59 0.43 -8.14
C VAL A 317 -1.62 0.54 -6.97
N GLU A 318 -0.52 -0.21 -7.01
CA GLU A 318 0.49 -0.27 -5.95
C GLU A 318 1.89 0.03 -6.52
N VAL A 319 2.77 0.58 -5.69
CA VAL A 319 4.19 0.80 -5.98
C VAL A 319 5.03 0.60 -4.71
N LEU A 320 6.28 0.16 -4.86
CA LEU A 320 7.23 0.02 -3.77
C LEU A 320 8.29 1.12 -3.83
N LEU A 321 8.52 1.79 -2.71
CA LEU A 321 9.71 2.62 -2.50
C LEU A 321 10.85 1.74 -1.94
N LYS A 322 12.08 2.08 -2.31
CA LYS A 322 13.29 1.44 -1.78
C LYS A 322 13.42 1.77 -0.29
N ASP A 323 13.67 0.74 0.51
CA ASP A 323 14.07 0.88 1.90
C ASP A 323 15.55 1.28 2.01
N LEU A 324 15.91 1.92 3.12
CA LEU A 324 17.30 2.09 3.50
C LEU A 324 17.93 0.71 3.72
N PRO A 325 19.20 0.49 3.31
CA PRO A 325 19.91 -0.73 3.62
C PRO A 325 19.88 -0.98 5.12
N LYS A 326 19.46 -2.18 5.54
CA LYS A 326 19.64 -2.60 6.93
C LYS A 326 21.14 -2.64 7.19
N VAL A 327 21.63 -1.83 8.13
CA VAL A 327 23.02 -1.92 8.58
C VAL A 327 23.14 -3.27 9.31
N THR A 328 23.62 -4.28 8.61
CA THR A 328 24.06 -5.52 9.24
C THR A 328 25.38 -5.22 9.94
N SER A 329 25.36 -5.06 11.26
CA SER A 329 26.56 -5.08 12.07
C SER A 329 27.13 -6.50 12.01
N ASN A 330 27.90 -6.80 10.97
CA ASN A 330 28.76 -7.97 10.97
C ASN A 330 29.83 -7.68 12.03
N GLY A 331 29.71 -8.34 13.18
CA GLY A 331 30.76 -8.41 14.18
C GLY A 331 31.97 -9.07 13.53
N ALA A 332 32.85 -8.26 12.96
CA ALA A 332 34.20 -8.68 12.63
C ALA A 332 34.95 -8.81 13.97
N SER A 333 35.03 -10.04 14.48
CA SER A 333 35.99 -10.42 15.50
C SER A 333 37.39 -10.17 14.96
N SER A 334 37.96 -9.01 15.30
CA SER A 334 39.40 -8.77 15.17
C SER A 334 40.11 -9.58 16.26
N LEU A 335 40.77 -10.67 15.84
CA LEU A 335 41.79 -11.34 16.64
C LEU A 335 42.98 -10.40 16.80
N THR A 336 43.09 -9.77 17.97
CA THR A 336 44.27 -8.97 18.32
C THR A 336 45.20 -9.81 19.18
N LEU A 337 46.39 -10.09 18.63
CA LEU A 337 47.52 -10.66 19.34
C LEU A 337 48.05 -9.66 20.39
N THR A 338 48.41 -10.23 21.54
CA THR A 338 48.90 -9.65 22.78
C THR A 338 50.17 -8.79 22.66
N GLY A 339 50.30 -7.76 23.52
CA GLY A 339 51.58 -7.09 23.77
C GLY A 339 51.55 -5.87 24.69
N THR A 340 51.47 -6.13 26.02
CA THR A 340 52.10 -5.38 27.15
C THR A 340 51.93 -3.86 27.33
N GLN A 341 51.18 -3.53 28.39
CA GLN A 341 51.39 -2.54 29.47
C GLN A 341 52.30 -1.32 29.25
N GLU A 342 51.73 -0.14 29.45
CA GLU A 342 52.30 0.89 30.34
C GLU A 342 51.20 1.80 30.92
N THR A 343 51.48 2.34 32.09
CA THR A 343 50.56 2.71 33.17
C THR A 343 50.31 4.22 33.34
N ALA A 344 49.15 4.53 33.95
CA ALA A 344 48.79 5.74 34.72
C ALA A 344 48.46 7.03 33.91
N ASN A 345 47.48 7.88 34.24
CA ASN A 345 46.66 8.01 35.44
C ASN A 345 45.35 8.81 35.13
N GLN A 346 44.22 8.29 35.61
CA GLN A 346 43.13 8.98 36.34
C GLN A 346 42.40 10.20 35.74
N LYS A 347 41.11 10.01 35.38
CA LYS A 347 39.98 10.61 36.14
C LYS A 347 38.63 9.97 35.80
N THR A 348 37.97 9.57 36.86
CA THR A 348 36.70 8.86 36.98
C THR A 348 35.52 9.80 36.84
N THR A 349 34.52 9.43 36.03
CA THR A 349 33.11 9.78 36.29
C THR A 349 32.23 8.57 35.95
N GLN A 350 31.97 7.75 36.96
CA GLN A 350 30.85 6.81 36.99
C GLN A 350 29.54 7.61 37.08
N SER A 351 28.48 7.16 36.39
CA SER A 351 27.20 6.79 37.03
C SER A 351 26.01 6.78 36.06
N LYS A 352 25.40 5.58 35.96
CA LYS A 352 23.97 5.27 35.81
C LYS A 352 23.28 5.57 34.48
N PHE A 353 22.77 4.51 33.84
CA PHE A 353 21.33 4.32 33.61
C PHE A 353 21.03 2.83 33.41
N LEU A 354 20.63 2.19 34.52
CA LEU A 354 19.96 0.88 34.57
C LEU A 354 18.73 1.08 35.48
N SER A 355 17.64 0.36 35.17
CA SER A 355 16.24 0.48 35.69
C SER A 355 15.42 1.56 34.96
N LEU A 356 14.16 1.34 34.54
CA LEU A 356 13.09 0.64 35.23
C LEU A 356 12.24 -0.29 34.32
N PHE A 357 11.85 -1.42 34.91
CA PHE A 357 10.70 -2.24 34.59
C PHE A 357 9.74 -2.16 35.80
N VAL A 358 8.43 -2.26 35.52
CA VAL A 358 7.28 -2.43 36.46
C VAL A 358 6.76 -1.19 37.20
N ALA A 359 5.53 -0.75 36.85
CA ALA A 359 4.38 -0.76 37.75
C ALA A 359 3.09 -0.28 37.05
N SER A 360 2.17 -1.21 36.90
CA SER A 360 0.73 -0.99 36.69
C SER A 360 0.02 -0.73 38.03
N HIS A 361 -1.14 -0.06 37.96
CA HIS A 361 -2.20 0.13 38.97
C HIS A 361 -2.20 1.41 39.84
N LEU A 362 -3.44 1.90 40.00
CA LEU A 362 -3.99 2.96 40.86
C LEU A 362 -4.00 4.41 40.34
N ALA A 363 -5.16 4.82 39.79
CA ALA A 363 -5.93 5.96 40.30
C ALA A 363 -7.35 5.96 39.71
N LEU A 364 -8.32 5.54 40.53
CA LEU A 364 -9.76 5.76 40.37
C LEU A 364 -10.15 6.85 41.40
N GLN A 365 -11.17 7.67 41.08
CA GLN A 365 -11.91 8.64 41.94
C GLN A 365 -11.17 9.97 42.24
N MET A 366 -11.73 11.19 42.14
CA MET A 366 -13.10 11.71 41.99
C MET A 366 -13.08 13.14 41.39
N LEU A 367 -14.18 13.55 40.74
CA LEU A 367 -14.92 14.83 40.89
C LEU A 367 -16.00 14.86 39.77
N THR A 368 -17.20 14.27 39.93
CA THR A 368 -18.44 14.88 40.46
C THR A 368 -18.71 16.32 39.98
N GLN A 369 -19.48 16.47 38.90
CA GLN A 369 -20.92 16.76 38.94
C GLN A 369 -21.58 16.28 37.64
#